data_AF-A0AAW1SRH9-F1
#
_entry.id   AF-A0AAW1SRH9-F1
#
_cell.length_a   1.000
_cell.length_b   1.000
_cell.length_c   1.000
_cell.angle_alpha   90.00
_cell.angle_beta   90.00
_cell.angle_gamma   90.00
#
_symmetry.space_group_name_H-M   'P 1'
#
loop_
_entity.id
_entity.type
_entity.pdbx_description
1 polymer ?
#
loop_
_entity_poly.entity_id
_entity_poly.type
_entity_poly.pdbx_seq_one_letter_code
_entity_poly.pdbx_strand_id
1 'polypeptide(L)'
;MVPAIPSEASTSGLESLLPSDEDLLYEEELLRNPYSLKMWWRYLEARKEAPTQKRHLLYERALKALPGSYKLWYAYLRERGLAVRGLPPQHRMWEGLVDTYERAMVSMHKMPRMWIDFLQLLVDLRWVTKTRRAFDRALCALPITQHDRIWQMFLKFVMQPSMPSETAFRVYRRYLKLEPTHTEEFIAYLRSRERWGEAARKLAEIVDNDMFR
;
A
#
# COMPACT_ATOMS: atom_id res chain seq x y z
N MET A 1 49.45 29.13 -2.30
CA MET A 1 48.24 28.70 -1.57
C MET A 1 47.21 28.26 -2.60
N VAL A 2 47.10 26.95 -2.83
CA VAL A 2 46.02 26.38 -3.66
C VAL A 2 44.96 25.86 -2.69
N PRO A 3 43.67 26.19 -2.85
CA PRO A 3 42.63 25.76 -1.92
C PRO A 3 42.35 24.26 -2.11
N ALA A 4 42.17 23.56 -1.00
CA ALA A 4 41.84 22.14 -0.94
C ALA A 4 40.46 21.87 -1.57
N ILE A 5 40.41 20.82 -2.39
CA ILE A 5 39.19 20.25 -2.97
C ILE A 5 38.57 19.32 -1.91
N PRO A 6 37.30 19.48 -1.52
CA PRO A 6 36.57 18.46 -0.77
C PRO A 6 35.69 17.66 -1.73
N SER A 7 36.08 16.43 -2.12
CA SER A 7 35.17 15.53 -2.86
C SER A 7 35.30 14.02 -2.63
N GLU A 8 36.31 13.53 -1.91
CA GLU A 8 36.56 12.07 -1.80
C GLU A 8 35.66 11.32 -0.80
N ALA A 9 34.99 12.01 0.13
CA ALA A 9 34.15 11.36 1.14
C ALA A 9 32.80 10.83 0.59
N SER A 10 32.33 11.37 -0.54
CA SER A 10 31.04 10.99 -1.15
C SER A 10 31.15 9.83 -2.14
N THR A 11 32.33 9.59 -2.73
CA THR A 11 32.57 8.51 -3.70
C THR A 11 32.70 7.14 -3.04
N SER A 12 33.32 7.07 -1.84
CA SER A 12 33.53 5.81 -1.11
C SER A 12 32.23 5.11 -0.70
N GLY A 13 31.18 5.87 -0.36
CA GLY A 13 29.87 5.33 0.00
C GLY A 13 29.16 4.64 -1.18
N LEU A 14 29.28 5.21 -2.39
CA LEU A 14 28.69 4.65 -3.61
C LEU A 14 29.42 3.39 -4.07
N GLU A 15 30.74 3.35 -3.92
CA GLU A 15 31.58 2.22 -4.31
C GLU A 15 31.27 0.97 -3.47
N SER A 16 30.95 1.15 -2.18
CA SER A 16 30.50 0.06 -1.30
C SER A 16 29.17 -0.59 -1.71
N LEU A 17 28.37 0.10 -2.53
CA LEU A 17 27.08 -0.38 -3.02
C LEU A 17 27.20 -1.13 -4.36
N LEU A 18 28.38 -1.10 -5.00
CA LEU A 18 28.62 -1.79 -6.25
C LEU A 18 28.74 -3.32 -6.05
N PRO A 19 28.50 -4.10 -7.12
CA PRO A 19 28.77 -5.54 -7.11
C PRO A 19 30.25 -5.79 -6.77
N SER A 20 30.48 -6.69 -5.82
CA SER A 20 31.82 -7.13 -5.42
C SER A 20 32.27 -8.32 -6.28
N ASP A 21 33.52 -8.75 -6.20
CA ASP A 21 34.01 -9.89 -7.02
C ASP A 21 33.22 -11.19 -6.76
N GLU A 22 32.72 -11.38 -5.55
CA GLU A 22 31.82 -12.50 -5.22
C GLU A 22 30.45 -12.43 -5.92
N ASP A 23 30.03 -11.24 -6.37
CA ASP A 23 28.77 -11.02 -7.10
C ASP A 23 28.91 -11.40 -8.60
N LEU A 24 30.14 -11.49 -9.10
CA LEU A 24 30.44 -11.61 -10.53
C LEU A 24 29.76 -12.84 -11.17
N LEU A 25 29.74 -13.97 -10.48
CA LEU A 25 29.04 -15.18 -10.95
C LEU A 25 27.55 -14.92 -11.18
N TYR A 26 26.88 -14.21 -10.27
CA TYR A 26 25.46 -13.90 -10.39
C TYR A 26 25.20 -12.84 -11.46
N GLU A 27 26.07 -11.85 -11.56
CA GLU A 27 25.99 -10.79 -12.58
C GLU A 27 26.14 -11.38 -13.99
N GLU A 28 27.06 -12.34 -14.22
CA GLU A 28 27.18 -13.05 -15.48
C GLU A 28 25.94 -13.90 -15.82
N GLU A 29 25.39 -14.62 -14.83
CA GLU A 29 24.14 -15.39 -15.02
C GLU A 29 22.96 -14.46 -15.38
N LEU A 30 22.89 -13.28 -14.76
CA LEU A 30 21.84 -12.29 -15.02
C LEU A 30 22.00 -11.59 -16.36
N LEU A 31 23.23 -11.31 -16.81
CA LEU A 31 23.48 -10.77 -18.13
C LEU A 31 23.00 -11.73 -19.23
N ARG A 32 23.18 -13.04 -19.02
CA ARG A 32 22.69 -14.06 -19.95
C ARG A 32 21.16 -14.17 -19.94
N ASN A 33 20.54 -14.11 -18.76
CA ASN A 33 19.09 -14.28 -18.61
C ASN A 33 18.45 -13.23 -17.69
N PRO A 34 18.27 -11.97 -18.15
CA PRO A 34 17.79 -10.87 -17.30
C PRO A 34 16.34 -11.03 -16.83
N TYR A 35 15.52 -11.80 -17.55
CA TYR A 35 14.11 -11.98 -17.25
C TYR A 35 13.83 -13.25 -16.41
N SER A 36 14.87 -13.91 -15.90
CA SER A 36 14.70 -15.11 -15.08
C SER A 36 14.51 -14.76 -13.60
N LEU A 37 13.28 -14.91 -13.10
CA LEU A 37 12.98 -14.74 -11.68
C LEU A 37 13.86 -15.63 -10.77
N LYS A 38 14.19 -16.84 -11.24
CA LYS A 38 15.01 -17.79 -10.47
C LYS A 38 16.41 -17.26 -10.22
N MET A 39 17.03 -16.62 -11.21
CA MET A 39 18.39 -16.08 -11.08
C MET A 39 18.41 -14.86 -10.16
N TRP A 40 17.46 -13.93 -10.32
CA TRP A 40 17.30 -12.80 -9.40
C TRP A 40 17.07 -13.27 -7.96
N TRP A 41 16.24 -14.29 -7.76
CA TRP A 41 15.97 -14.81 -6.42
C TRP A 41 17.19 -15.47 -5.79
N ARG A 42 17.99 -16.23 -6.55
CA ARG A 42 19.25 -16.83 -6.07
C ARG A 42 20.23 -15.75 -5.61
N TYR A 43 20.37 -14.68 -6.40
CA TYR A 43 21.24 -13.57 -6.06
C TYR A 43 20.76 -12.83 -4.80
N LEU A 44 19.45 -12.57 -4.68
CA LEU A 44 18.87 -11.97 -3.48
C LEU A 44 19.07 -12.82 -2.23
N GLU A 45 18.93 -14.15 -2.32
CA GLU A 45 19.16 -15.04 -1.18
C GLU A 45 20.65 -15.09 -0.79
N ALA A 46 21.56 -15.09 -1.77
CA ALA A 46 23.00 -15.03 -1.52
C ALA A 46 23.42 -13.74 -0.80
N ARG A 47 22.68 -12.65 -1.01
CA ARG A 47 22.93 -11.32 -0.39
C ARG A 47 21.94 -10.93 0.68
N LYS A 48 21.38 -11.92 1.39
CA LYS A 48 20.45 -11.69 2.49
C LYS A 48 21.08 -10.96 3.68
N GLU A 49 22.34 -11.24 4.01
CA GLU A 49 23.04 -10.57 5.12
C GLU A 49 23.69 -9.24 4.70
N ALA A 50 23.54 -8.82 3.44
CA ALA A 50 24.10 -7.57 2.96
C ALA A 50 23.35 -6.36 3.54
N PRO A 51 23.99 -5.16 3.56
CA PRO A 51 23.34 -3.93 3.99
C PRO A 51 22.03 -3.66 3.25
N THR A 52 21.03 -3.12 3.96
CA THR A 52 19.69 -2.85 3.41
C THR A 52 19.72 -1.99 2.15
N GLN A 53 20.63 -1.01 2.06
CA GLN A 53 20.77 -0.17 0.88
C GLN A 53 21.23 -0.95 -0.36
N LYS A 54 22.24 -1.83 -0.22
CA LYS A 54 22.71 -2.70 -1.33
C LYS A 54 21.61 -3.67 -1.77
N ARG A 55 20.86 -4.24 -0.81
CA ARG A 55 19.70 -5.10 -1.09
C ARG A 55 18.59 -4.35 -1.83
N HIS A 56 18.24 -3.13 -1.40
CA HIS A 56 17.23 -2.32 -2.08
C HIS A 56 17.61 -2.04 -3.54
N LEU A 57 18.87 -1.69 -3.81
CA LEU A 57 19.35 -1.51 -5.19
C LEU A 57 19.20 -2.79 -6.03
N LEU A 58 19.49 -3.95 -5.43
CA LEU A 58 19.31 -5.23 -6.10
C LEU A 58 17.84 -5.51 -6.44
N TYR A 59 16.90 -5.23 -5.52
CA TYR A 59 15.46 -5.31 -5.84
C TYR A 59 15.04 -4.34 -6.92
N GLU A 60 15.49 -3.09 -6.88
CA GLU A 60 15.15 -2.08 -7.91
C GLU A 60 15.63 -2.52 -9.30
N ARG A 61 16.83 -3.12 -9.39
CA ARG A 61 17.34 -3.73 -10.62
C ARG A 61 16.47 -4.91 -11.06
N ALA A 62 16.13 -5.82 -10.15
CA ALA A 62 15.29 -6.98 -10.44
C ALA A 62 13.90 -6.57 -10.92
N LEU A 63 13.29 -5.56 -10.29
CA LEU A 63 11.97 -5.03 -10.63
C LEU A 63 11.96 -4.22 -11.93
N LYS A 64 13.10 -3.62 -12.32
CA LYS A 64 13.25 -3.01 -13.64
C LYS A 64 13.23 -4.05 -14.76
N ALA A 65 13.83 -5.23 -14.52
CA ALA A 65 13.77 -6.33 -15.47
C ALA A 65 12.41 -7.06 -15.43
N LEU A 66 11.82 -7.22 -14.24
CA LEU A 66 10.60 -7.99 -14.01
C LEU A 66 9.55 -7.19 -13.22
N PRO A 67 8.90 -6.19 -13.84
CA PRO A 67 7.97 -5.31 -13.15
C PRO A 67 6.67 -6.00 -12.71
N GLY A 68 6.29 -7.12 -13.34
CA GLY A 68 5.08 -7.88 -13.02
C GLY A 68 5.28 -8.98 -11.96
N SER A 69 6.49 -9.13 -11.41
CA SER A 69 6.76 -10.21 -10.46
C SER A 69 6.19 -9.89 -9.08
N TYR A 70 5.05 -10.51 -8.74
CA TYR A 70 4.45 -10.40 -7.41
C TYR A 70 5.44 -10.77 -6.30
N LYS A 71 6.20 -11.87 -6.49
CA LYS A 71 7.12 -12.38 -5.48
C LYS A 71 8.22 -11.36 -5.14
N LEU A 72 8.78 -10.68 -6.15
CA LEU A 72 9.80 -9.65 -5.94
C LEU A 72 9.22 -8.41 -5.28
N TRP A 73 8.08 -7.92 -5.77
CA TRP A 73 7.41 -6.76 -5.15
C TRP A 73 7.05 -7.01 -3.69
N TYR A 74 6.45 -8.16 -3.40
CA TYR A 74 6.03 -8.50 -2.05
C TYR A 74 7.22 -8.62 -1.09
N ALA A 75 8.29 -9.29 -1.52
CA ALA A 75 9.52 -9.40 -0.72
C ALA A 75 10.15 -8.02 -0.46
N TYR A 76 10.26 -7.18 -1.50
CA TYR A 76 10.85 -5.86 -1.41
C TYR A 76 10.05 -4.93 -0.47
N LEU A 77 8.73 -4.87 -0.62
CA LEU A 77 7.87 -4.04 0.22
C LEU A 77 7.86 -4.50 1.67
N ARG A 78 7.93 -5.81 1.93
CA ARG A 78 8.05 -6.35 3.28
C ARG A 78 9.35 -5.93 3.94
N GLU A 79 10.46 -6.01 3.22
CA GLU A 79 11.78 -5.59 3.72
C GLU A 79 11.83 -4.09 4.01
N ARG A 80 11.30 -3.29 3.08
CA ARG A 80 11.15 -1.84 3.26
C ARG A 80 10.26 -1.51 4.46
N GLY A 81 9.16 -2.24 4.65
CA GLY A 81 8.27 -2.08 5.81
C GLY A 81 8.97 -2.41 7.14
N LEU A 82 9.77 -3.48 7.18
CA LEU A 82 10.57 -3.83 8.36
C LEU A 82 11.63 -2.76 8.68
N ALA A 83 12.25 -2.16 7.68
CA ALA A 83 13.23 -1.10 7.87
C ALA A 83 12.63 0.17 8.52
N VAL A 84 11.33 0.42 8.31
CA VAL A 84 10.63 1.59 8.88
C VAL A 84 9.92 1.24 10.20
N ARG A 85 9.81 -0.04 10.55
CA ARG A 85 9.15 -0.52 11.77
C ARG A 85 9.91 -0.02 13.01
N GLY A 86 9.35 0.96 13.71
CA GLY A 86 9.92 1.59 14.90
C GLY A 86 10.25 3.07 14.74
N LEU A 87 10.18 3.60 13.52
CA LEU A 87 10.32 5.03 13.28
C LEU A 87 9.02 5.79 13.59
N PRO A 88 9.09 7.06 14.02
CA PRO A 88 7.90 7.85 14.26
C PRO A 88 7.11 8.06 12.94
N PRO A 89 5.77 8.19 12.99
CA PRO A 89 4.92 8.32 11.80
C PRO A 89 5.25 9.51 10.88
N GLN A 90 5.88 10.57 11.43
CA GLN A 90 6.25 11.78 10.67
C GLN A 90 7.57 11.63 9.91
N HIS A 91 8.27 10.49 10.05
CA HIS A 91 9.57 10.31 9.43
C HIS A 91 9.47 10.16 7.90
N ARG A 92 10.37 10.80 7.16
CA ARG A 92 10.43 10.78 5.68
C ARG A 92 10.50 9.37 5.07
N MET A 93 10.99 8.39 5.82
CA MET A 93 11.04 7.00 5.34
C MET A 93 9.65 6.41 5.07
N TRP A 94 8.60 6.88 5.75
CA TRP A 94 7.22 6.47 5.47
C TRP A 94 6.75 6.96 4.10
N GLU A 95 7.09 8.19 3.71
CA GLU A 95 6.82 8.70 2.35
C GLU A 95 7.52 7.84 1.29
N GLY A 96 8.80 7.52 1.52
CA GLY A 96 9.55 6.65 0.62
C GLY A 96 8.96 5.23 0.51
N LEU A 97 8.38 4.68 1.59
CA LEU A 97 7.67 3.40 1.54
C LEU A 97 6.36 3.53 0.75
N VAL A 98 5.57 4.57 1.01
CA VAL A 98 4.31 4.82 0.29
C VAL A 98 4.55 5.00 -1.21
N ASP A 99 5.58 5.73 -1.60
CA ASP A 99 5.93 5.91 -3.02
C ASP A 99 6.35 4.60 -3.69
N THR A 100 7.01 3.71 -2.93
CA THR A 100 7.34 2.36 -3.40
C THR A 100 6.08 1.53 -3.63
N TYR A 101 5.08 1.62 -2.73
CA TYR A 101 3.79 1.00 -2.92
C TYR A 101 3.02 1.58 -4.12
N GLU A 102 3.00 2.91 -4.29
CA GLU A 102 2.36 3.55 -5.44
C GLU A 102 2.99 3.06 -6.76
N ARG A 103 4.32 2.91 -6.82
CA ARG A 103 5.01 2.28 -7.95
C ARG A 103 4.59 0.82 -8.16
N ALA A 104 4.52 0.03 -7.09
CA ALA A 104 4.11 -1.37 -7.17
C ALA A 104 2.67 -1.51 -7.70
N MET A 105 1.78 -0.58 -7.35
CA MET A 105 0.39 -0.61 -7.82
C MET A 105 0.26 -0.42 -9.32
N VAL A 106 1.20 0.24 -9.99
CA VAL A 106 1.15 0.41 -11.46
C VAL A 106 1.14 -0.95 -12.18
N SER A 107 1.95 -1.91 -11.71
CA SER A 107 2.00 -3.25 -12.31
C SER A 107 1.14 -4.29 -11.58
N MET A 108 0.93 -4.14 -10.27
CA MET A 108 0.28 -5.15 -9.42
C MET A 108 -1.17 -4.81 -9.02
N HIS A 109 -1.82 -3.86 -9.68
CA HIS A 109 -3.17 -3.38 -9.31
C HIS A 109 -4.26 -4.47 -9.26
N LYS A 110 -4.08 -5.63 -9.91
CA LYS A 110 -5.05 -6.74 -9.90
C LYS A 110 -4.97 -7.62 -8.65
N MET A 111 -3.96 -7.43 -7.79
CA MET A 111 -3.70 -8.30 -6.64
C MET A 111 -4.34 -7.74 -5.36
N PRO A 112 -5.38 -8.39 -4.78
CA PRO A 112 -6.08 -7.86 -3.62
C PRO A 112 -5.19 -7.72 -2.38
N ARG A 113 -4.24 -8.65 -2.20
CA ARG A 113 -3.38 -8.65 -1.01
C ARG A 113 -2.50 -7.41 -0.94
N MET A 114 -1.97 -6.96 -2.07
CA MET A 114 -1.17 -5.74 -2.17
C MET A 114 -1.99 -4.52 -1.76
N TRP A 115 -3.26 -4.46 -2.19
CA TRP A 115 -4.17 -3.38 -1.81
C TRP A 115 -4.47 -3.38 -0.32
N ILE A 116 -4.75 -4.54 0.27
CA ILE A 116 -5.04 -4.64 1.70
C ILE A 116 -3.83 -4.14 2.53
N ASP A 117 -2.64 -4.62 2.22
CA ASP A 117 -1.42 -4.23 2.94
C ASP A 117 -1.14 -2.71 2.76
N PHE A 118 -1.35 -2.17 1.55
CA PHE A 118 -1.19 -0.73 1.28
C PHE A 118 -2.25 0.14 1.98
N LEU A 119 -3.51 -0.26 1.96
CA LEU A 119 -4.60 0.47 2.60
C LEU A 119 -4.41 0.47 4.11
N GLN A 120 -4.01 -0.65 4.70
CA GLN A 120 -3.70 -0.73 6.12
C GLN A 120 -2.57 0.23 6.50
N LEU A 121 -1.47 0.25 5.72
CA LEU A 121 -0.37 1.19 5.92
C LEU A 121 -0.85 2.65 5.92
N LEU A 122 -1.69 3.03 4.96
CA LEU A 122 -2.20 4.40 4.85
C LEU A 122 -3.11 4.79 6.03
N VAL A 123 -3.94 3.85 6.50
CA VAL A 123 -4.77 4.01 7.70
C VAL A 123 -3.91 4.22 8.94
N ASP A 124 -2.85 3.43 9.10
CA ASP A 124 -1.92 3.53 10.24
C ASP A 124 -1.18 4.88 10.25
N LEU A 125 -0.82 5.40 9.07
CA LEU A 125 -0.21 6.73 8.89
C LEU A 125 -1.19 7.89 9.07
N ARG A 126 -2.50 7.62 9.13
CA ARG A 126 -3.59 8.61 9.27
C ARG A 126 -3.64 9.66 8.16
N TRP A 127 -3.18 9.33 6.96
CA TRP A 127 -3.22 10.24 5.81
C TRP A 127 -4.61 10.23 5.16
N VAL A 128 -5.56 10.96 5.73
CA VAL A 128 -6.99 10.88 5.40
C VAL A 128 -7.28 11.00 3.90
N THR A 129 -6.78 12.05 3.25
CA THR A 129 -7.06 12.31 1.83
C THR A 129 -6.46 11.23 0.92
N LYS A 130 -5.23 10.78 1.20
CA LYS A 130 -4.55 9.75 0.40
C LYS A 130 -5.22 8.39 0.60
N THR A 131 -5.58 8.06 1.84
CA THR A 131 -6.32 6.85 2.21
C THR A 131 -7.65 6.76 1.49
N ARG A 132 -8.47 7.83 1.51
CA ARG A 132 -9.75 7.87 0.79
C ARG A 132 -9.58 7.62 -0.71
N ARG A 133 -8.65 8.32 -1.35
CA ARG A 133 -8.36 8.15 -2.78
C ARG A 133 -7.83 6.74 -3.09
N ALA A 134 -7.05 6.15 -2.19
CA ALA A 134 -6.55 4.79 -2.34
C ALA A 134 -7.68 3.76 -2.24
N PHE A 135 -8.63 3.90 -1.30
CA PHE A 135 -9.82 3.05 -1.21
C PHE A 135 -10.66 3.13 -2.49
N ASP A 136 -10.90 4.34 -3.01
CA ASP A 136 -11.63 4.53 -4.26
C ASP A 136 -10.90 3.86 -5.44
N ARG A 137 -9.57 4.01 -5.54
CA ARG A 137 -8.77 3.31 -6.57
C ARG A 137 -8.81 1.80 -6.43
N ALA A 138 -8.76 1.27 -5.21
CA ALA A 138 -8.80 -0.16 -4.95
C ALA A 138 -10.12 -0.79 -5.40
N LEU A 139 -11.26 -0.13 -5.12
CA LEU A 139 -12.59 -0.56 -5.56
C LEU A 139 -12.75 -0.49 -7.08
N CYS A 140 -12.11 0.45 -7.76
CA CYS A 140 -12.09 0.49 -9.22
C CYS A 140 -11.19 -0.58 -9.85
N ALA A 141 -10.06 -0.90 -9.21
CA ALA A 141 -9.06 -1.81 -9.77
C ALA A 141 -9.40 -3.29 -9.55
N LEU A 142 -10.09 -3.63 -8.46
CA LEU A 142 -10.39 -5.02 -8.10
C LEU A 142 -11.80 -5.45 -8.55
N PRO A 143 -11.98 -6.76 -8.85
CA PRO A 143 -13.30 -7.33 -9.08
C PRO A 143 -14.21 -7.21 -7.85
N ILE A 144 -15.52 -7.10 -8.11
CA ILE A 144 -16.58 -6.96 -7.09
C ILE A 144 -16.54 -8.05 -6.00
N THR A 145 -16.12 -9.27 -6.35
CA THR A 145 -15.97 -10.40 -5.41
C THR A 145 -14.96 -10.17 -4.29
N GLN A 146 -14.08 -9.17 -4.44
CA GLN A 146 -13.07 -8.81 -3.43
C GLN A 146 -13.43 -7.53 -2.67
N HIS A 147 -14.55 -6.89 -3.02
CA HIS A 147 -14.94 -5.61 -2.45
C HIS A 147 -15.32 -5.74 -0.98
N ASP A 148 -15.88 -6.86 -0.53
CA ASP A 148 -16.34 -7.07 0.86
C ASP A 148 -15.24 -6.74 1.88
N ARG A 149 -14.03 -7.26 1.66
CA ARG A 149 -12.87 -7.03 2.54
C ARG A 149 -12.43 -5.57 2.54
N ILE A 150 -12.46 -4.92 1.38
CA ILE A 150 -12.09 -3.51 1.24
C ILE A 150 -13.13 -2.64 1.93
N TRP A 151 -14.42 -2.93 1.75
CA TRP A 151 -15.51 -2.21 2.38
C TRP A 151 -15.45 -2.31 3.89
N GLN A 152 -15.24 -3.50 4.46
CA GLN A 152 -15.06 -3.66 5.91
C GLN A 152 -13.93 -2.78 6.45
N MET A 153 -12.80 -2.71 5.76
CA MET A 153 -11.69 -1.80 6.14
C MET A 153 -12.08 -0.33 5.97
N PHE A 154 -12.77 0.01 4.88
CA PHE A 154 -13.14 1.39 4.57
C PHE A 154 -14.17 1.95 5.56
N LEU A 155 -15.16 1.14 5.93
CA LEU A 155 -16.17 1.51 6.94
C LEU A 155 -15.51 1.70 8.31
N LYS A 156 -14.61 0.80 8.73
CA LYS A 156 -13.84 0.97 9.98
C LYS A 156 -13.03 2.27 9.99
N PHE A 157 -12.38 2.61 8.88
CA PHE A 157 -11.65 3.87 8.73
C PHE A 157 -12.58 5.08 8.83
N VAL A 158 -13.71 5.05 8.13
CA VAL A 158 -14.71 6.12 8.10
C VAL A 158 -15.40 6.35 9.44
N MET A 159 -15.58 5.29 10.24
CA MET A 159 -16.20 5.39 11.57
C MET A 159 -15.30 6.09 12.60
N GLN A 160 -14.00 6.26 12.32
CA GLN A 160 -13.08 6.94 13.23
C GLN A 160 -13.53 8.38 13.54
N PRO A 161 -13.33 8.86 14.78
CA PRO A 161 -13.76 10.19 15.20
C PRO A 161 -13.07 11.33 14.44
N SER A 162 -11.88 11.10 13.90
CA SER A 162 -11.10 12.05 13.11
C SER A 162 -11.66 12.35 11.72
N MET A 163 -12.66 11.58 11.26
CA MET A 163 -13.19 11.70 9.92
C MET A 163 -14.35 12.69 9.83
N PRO A 164 -14.41 13.55 8.80
CA PRO A 164 -15.57 14.40 8.56
C PRO A 164 -16.83 13.57 8.32
N SER A 165 -17.91 13.89 9.03
CA SER A 165 -19.21 13.19 8.96
C SER A 165 -19.80 13.15 7.55
N GLU A 166 -19.61 14.20 6.75
CA GLU A 166 -20.07 14.26 5.36
C GLU A 166 -19.35 13.25 4.46
N THR A 167 -18.04 13.05 4.68
CA THR A 167 -17.28 12.04 3.93
C THR A 167 -17.77 10.65 4.30
N ALA A 168 -18.01 10.41 5.59
CA ALA A 168 -18.52 9.15 6.07
C ALA A 168 -19.86 8.78 5.44
N PHE A 169 -20.75 9.76 5.39
CA PHE A 169 -22.07 9.62 4.83
C PHE A 169 -22.06 9.26 3.35
N ARG A 170 -21.24 9.93 2.54
CA ARG A 170 -21.13 9.65 1.10
C ARG A 170 -20.62 8.24 0.83
N VAL A 171 -19.66 7.77 1.62
CA VAL A 171 -19.10 6.43 1.50
C VAL A 171 -20.14 5.38 1.88
N TYR A 172 -20.83 5.54 3.01
CA TYR A 172 -21.90 4.64 3.43
C TYR A 172 -23.07 4.60 2.43
N ARG A 173 -23.50 5.76 1.90
CA ARG A 173 -24.52 5.79 0.84
C ARG A 173 -24.12 5.00 -0.40
N ARG A 174 -22.83 5.00 -0.76
CA ARG A 174 -22.32 4.18 -1.87
C ARG A 174 -22.33 2.69 -1.51
N TYR A 175 -21.95 2.34 -0.28
CA TYR A 175 -21.97 0.97 0.21
C TYR A 175 -23.39 0.37 0.23
N LEU A 176 -24.39 1.11 0.72
CA LEU A 176 -25.78 0.65 0.78
C LEU A 176 -26.42 0.38 -0.57
N LYS A 177 -25.90 0.99 -1.66
CA LYS A 177 -26.34 0.65 -3.03
C LYS A 177 -25.89 -0.75 -3.45
N LEU A 178 -24.80 -1.25 -2.88
CA LEU A 178 -24.27 -2.57 -3.16
C LEU A 178 -24.95 -3.61 -2.26
N GLU A 179 -24.99 -3.33 -0.95
CA GLU A 179 -25.56 -4.24 0.05
C GLU A 179 -26.60 -3.50 0.92
N PRO A 180 -27.90 -3.61 0.58
CA PRO A 180 -28.96 -2.96 1.35
C PRO A 180 -29.20 -3.60 2.74
N THR A 181 -28.64 -4.80 2.99
CA THR A 181 -28.75 -5.52 4.26
C THR A 181 -28.08 -4.77 5.42
N HIS A 182 -27.02 -4.01 5.16
CA HIS A 182 -26.28 -3.27 6.19
C HIS A 182 -26.90 -1.89 6.54
N THR A 183 -28.17 -1.67 6.19
CA THR A 183 -28.83 -0.37 6.45
C THR A 183 -29.02 -0.10 7.95
N GLU A 184 -29.21 -1.13 8.77
CA GLU A 184 -29.36 -1.00 10.22
C GLU A 184 -28.10 -0.45 10.90
N GLU A 185 -26.92 -0.95 10.52
CA GLU A 185 -25.63 -0.47 11.04
C GLU A 185 -25.42 1.02 10.70
N PHE A 186 -25.84 1.43 9.50
CA PHE A 186 -25.79 2.83 9.09
C PHE A 186 -26.74 3.72 9.92
N ILE A 187 -27.95 3.24 10.21
CA ILE A 187 -28.89 3.96 11.08
C ILE A 187 -28.33 4.08 12.51
N ALA A 188 -27.73 3.01 13.05
CA ALA A 188 -27.08 3.04 14.36
C ALA A 188 -25.93 4.08 14.39
N TYR A 189 -25.13 4.14 13.32
CA TYR A 189 -24.09 5.15 13.17
C TYR A 189 -24.66 6.58 13.12
N LEU A 190 -25.74 6.82 12.36
CA LEU A 190 -26.38 8.15 12.30
C LEU A 190 -26.94 8.58 13.66
N ARG A 191 -27.51 7.65 14.43
CA ARG A 191 -27.96 7.90 15.80
C ARG A 191 -26.79 8.28 16.72
N SER A 192 -25.65 7.57 16.63
CA SER A 192 -24.46 7.90 17.44
C SER A 192 -23.83 9.26 17.13
N ARG A 193 -24.07 9.80 15.93
CA ARG A 193 -23.61 11.12 15.48
C ARG A 193 -24.69 12.20 15.59
N GLU A 194 -25.78 11.92 16.30
CA GLU A 194 -26.89 12.83 16.61
C GLU A 194 -27.63 13.39 15.37
N ARG A 195 -27.54 12.72 14.22
CA ARG A 195 -28.24 13.14 12.99
C ARG A 195 -29.57 12.41 12.83
N TRP A 196 -30.46 12.65 13.78
CA TRP A 196 -31.77 11.99 13.89
C TRP A 196 -32.66 12.17 12.67
N GLY A 197 -32.64 13.35 12.03
CA GLY A 197 -33.51 13.64 10.89
C GLY A 197 -33.24 12.77 9.66
N GLU A 198 -31.98 12.43 9.40
CA GLU A 198 -31.64 11.53 8.28
C GLU A 198 -31.81 10.06 8.65
N ALA A 199 -31.55 9.69 9.91
CA ALA A 199 -31.87 8.37 10.42
C ALA A 199 -33.37 8.06 10.30
N ALA A 200 -34.21 9.03 10.66
CA ALA A 200 -35.67 8.90 10.57
C ALA A 200 -36.16 8.74 9.12
N ARG A 201 -35.62 9.53 8.17
CA ARG A 201 -35.97 9.35 6.75
C ARG A 201 -35.56 7.97 6.22
N LYS A 202 -34.37 7.48 6.59
CA LYS A 202 -33.92 6.15 6.15
C LYS A 202 -34.70 5.02 6.80
N LEU A 203 -35.09 5.16 8.06
CA LEU A 203 -36.00 4.22 8.71
C LEU A 203 -37.37 4.20 8.02
N ALA A 204 -37.92 5.38 7.69
CA ALA A 204 -39.18 5.48 6.95
C ALA A 204 -39.09 4.78 5.58
N GLU A 205 -38.03 5.03 4.81
CA GLU A 205 -37.81 4.35 3.51
C GLU A 205 -37.71 2.82 3.65
N ILE A 206 -37.17 2.28 4.74
CA ILE A 206 -37.11 0.83 4.97
C ILE A 206 -38.49 0.27 5.30
N VAL A 207 -39.23 0.97 6.17
CA VAL A 207 -40.59 0.58 6.55
C VAL A 207 -41.56 0.65 5.36
N ASP A 208 -41.39 1.62 4.47
CA ASP A 208 -42.19 1.79 3.26
C ASP A 208 -41.83 0.80 2.14
N ASN A 209 -40.67 0.13 2.22
CA ASN A 209 -40.28 -0.91 1.26
C ASN A 209 -40.96 -2.24 1.61
N ASP A 210 -42.08 -2.53 0.93
CA ASP A 210 -42.89 -3.76 1.01
C ASP A 210 -42.15 -5.08 0.67
N MET A 211 -40.84 -5.05 0.41
CA MET A 211 -40.02 -6.23 0.07
C MET A 211 -39.53 -7.03 1.30
N PHE A 212 -39.86 -6.59 2.52
CA PHE A 212 -39.63 -7.32 3.78
C PHE A 212 -40.94 -7.89 4.34
N ARG A 213 -41.67 -8.66 3.53
CA ARG A 213 -42.82 -9.46 3.99
C ARG A 213 -42.57 -10.95 3.82
#